data_AF-A0A960LCT5-F1
#
_entry.id   AF-A0A960LCT5-F1
#
_cell.length_a   1.000
_cell.length_b   1.000
_cell.length_c   1.000
_cell.angle_alpha   90.00
_cell.angle_beta   90.00
_cell.angle_gamma   90.00
#
_symmetry.space_group_name_H-M   'P 1'
#
loop_
_entity.id
_entity.type
_entity.pdbx_description
1 polymer ?
#
loop_
_entity_poly.entity_id
_entity_poly.type
_entity_poly.pdbx_seq_one_letter_code
_entity_poly.pdbx_strand_id
1 'polypeptide(L)'
;MDKRLILVMLFAAVGMFVMANWSCGREEVVRPEEIRSKRLVVYDQEKYQELARLWEKYNKAYPSEFAYGNWVYAERYAGHDFIPLVKRGLKKYPDNPLLLYLASMENQGKPEDRQALEYLERAVAIDPNFLDPWFSLVTIYMSFGDDEKVNLALRKILESGYVHDDIYDYNYNVLIGLEQNAVLISNGDNDTYPVWILQRILNVRPDVTLANMSLLNTKWYPVYLVEHGAPQFVTASEVEAIRDSSDQALAARTEKTPVWNPYSYPLITKMIGAAERERRPVYFAHTVYEDEFIKSYKEQGCLLGLATLVTPCGDDKNKRLEDAMRIWVNQFRTGGMDSWRLRSTKPTDAGRMLMPNYAFVAAVSAAKLKGASPELRGALFKWYRAHVEPILNEDMKKKVCQVWCEIEDVPEISEWCKVQDCRM
;
A
#
# COMPACT_ATOMS: atom_id res chain seq x y z
N MET A 1 -71.36 -3.84 -76.52
CA MET A 1 -70.25 -4.35 -77.36
C MET A 1 -69.05 -4.47 -76.44
N ASP A 2 -68.73 -5.56 -75.75
CA ASP A 2 -68.55 -6.98 -76.11
C ASP A 2 -67.34 -7.26 -77.04
N LYS A 3 -66.37 -8.03 -76.49
CA LYS A 3 -65.34 -8.90 -77.13
C LYS A 3 -64.20 -8.20 -77.91
N ARG A 4 -62.91 -8.59 -77.91
CA ARG A 4 -62.04 -9.72 -77.44
C ARG A 4 -60.58 -9.16 -77.56
N LEU A 5 -59.56 -9.56 -76.81
CA LEU A 5 -58.76 -10.77 -77.04
C LEU A 5 -57.75 -10.97 -75.89
N ILE A 6 -57.57 -12.23 -75.49
CA ILE A 6 -56.60 -12.78 -74.54
C ILE A 6 -55.38 -13.26 -75.32
N LEU A 7 -54.13 -13.06 -74.84
CA LEU A 7 -53.07 -14.08 -74.95
C LEU A 7 -51.81 -13.83 -74.07
N VAL A 8 -51.56 -14.80 -73.18
CA VAL A 8 -50.28 -15.44 -72.80
C VAL A 8 -49.28 -14.76 -71.84
N MET A 9 -48.94 -15.56 -70.82
CA MET A 9 -47.88 -15.44 -69.81
C MET A 9 -46.46 -15.51 -70.39
N LEU A 10 -45.47 -14.92 -69.70
CA LEU A 10 -44.28 -15.58 -69.10
C LEU A 10 -43.02 -14.67 -69.04
N PHE A 11 -42.39 -14.68 -67.86
CA PHE A 11 -40.98 -14.36 -67.53
C PHE A 11 -40.51 -12.89 -67.72
N ALA A 12 -39.67 -12.26 -66.89
CA ALA A 12 -38.96 -12.61 -65.64
C ALA A 12 -38.39 -11.31 -65.02
N ALA A 13 -37.78 -11.47 -63.85
CA ALA A 13 -36.85 -10.55 -63.15
C ALA A 13 -37.45 -9.63 -62.08
N VAL A 14 -37.56 -10.20 -60.88
CA VAL A 14 -37.53 -9.50 -59.59
C VAL A 14 -36.17 -8.81 -59.45
N GLY A 15 -36.15 -7.48 -59.50
CA GLY A 15 -34.99 -6.70 -59.04
C GLY A 15 -34.99 -6.63 -57.52
N MET A 16 -34.06 -7.34 -56.88
CA MET A 16 -33.72 -7.11 -55.47
C MET A 16 -33.14 -5.69 -55.31
N PHE A 17 -33.92 -4.80 -54.71
CA PHE A 17 -33.36 -3.62 -54.06
C PHE A 17 -32.68 -4.06 -52.77
N VAL A 18 -31.37 -4.24 -52.81
CA VAL A 18 -30.54 -4.33 -51.60
C VAL A 18 -30.50 -2.92 -51.01
N MET A 19 -31.34 -2.65 -50.00
CA MET A 19 -31.10 -1.51 -49.13
C MET A 19 -29.83 -1.79 -48.35
N ALA A 20 -28.75 -1.12 -48.73
CA ALA A 20 -27.52 -1.09 -47.95
C ALA A 20 -27.83 -0.45 -46.59
N ASN A 21 -28.01 -1.27 -45.57
CA ASN A 21 -27.91 -0.84 -44.18
C ASN A 21 -26.46 -0.39 -43.94
N TRP A 22 -26.19 0.90 -44.10
CA TRP A 22 -25.03 1.53 -43.48
C TRP A 22 -25.27 1.50 -41.97
N SER A 23 -24.75 0.46 -41.29
CA SER A 23 -24.50 0.60 -39.86
C SER A 23 -23.39 1.65 -39.72
N CYS A 24 -23.75 2.85 -39.28
CA CYS A 24 -22.79 3.79 -38.72
C CYS A 24 -22.31 3.22 -37.36
N GLY A 25 -21.55 2.13 -37.40
CA GLY A 25 -20.94 1.51 -36.24
C GLY A 25 -19.71 2.31 -35.80
N ARG A 26 -19.90 3.51 -35.23
CA ARG A 26 -18.87 4.06 -34.35
C ARG A 26 -18.94 3.26 -33.07
N GLU A 27 -17.92 2.44 -32.81
CA GLU A 27 -17.73 1.79 -31.53
C GLU A 27 -17.73 2.89 -30.44
N GLU A 28 -18.71 2.86 -29.55
CA GLU A 28 -18.86 3.88 -28.50
C GLU A 28 -17.68 3.76 -27.52
N VAL A 29 -16.82 4.78 -27.48
CA VAL A 29 -15.67 4.79 -26.59
C VAL A 29 -16.11 5.31 -25.21
N VAL A 30 -16.35 4.39 -24.30
CA VAL A 30 -16.77 4.67 -22.91
C VAL A 30 -15.61 5.27 -22.11
N ARG A 31 -15.91 6.28 -21.27
CA ARG A 31 -14.93 6.86 -20.35
C ARG A 31 -14.50 5.82 -19.31
N PRO A 32 -13.19 5.52 -19.17
CA PRO A 32 -12.72 4.59 -18.15
C PRO A 32 -12.83 5.17 -16.73
N GLU A 33 -12.71 4.31 -15.72
CA GLU A 33 -12.62 4.75 -14.32
C GLU A 33 -11.39 5.63 -14.11
N GLU A 34 -11.56 6.69 -13.33
CA GLU A 34 -10.49 7.63 -13.00
C GLU A 34 -9.39 6.96 -12.18
N ILE A 35 -8.14 7.25 -12.52
CA ILE A 35 -6.99 6.70 -11.82
C ILE A 35 -6.80 7.44 -10.51
N ARG A 36 -6.97 6.69 -9.42
CA ARG A 36 -6.75 7.17 -8.06
C ARG A 36 -5.44 6.61 -7.52
N SER A 37 -4.86 7.31 -6.56
CA SER A 37 -3.67 6.87 -5.86
C SER A 37 -3.83 5.48 -5.25
N LYS A 38 -2.77 4.66 -5.30
CA LYS A 38 -2.68 3.37 -4.58
C LYS A 38 -2.85 3.50 -3.06
N ARG A 39 -2.73 4.71 -2.51
CA ARG A 39 -3.05 5.00 -1.10
C ARG A 39 -4.54 4.87 -0.79
N LEU A 40 -5.39 4.99 -1.81
CA LEU A 40 -6.85 4.95 -1.70
C LEU A 40 -7.45 3.69 -2.30
N VAL A 41 -7.01 3.33 -3.51
CA VAL A 41 -7.56 2.20 -4.26
C VAL A 41 -6.42 1.40 -4.89
N VAL A 42 -6.43 0.09 -4.67
CA VAL A 42 -5.43 -0.84 -5.20
C VAL A 42 -6.13 -1.91 -6.03
N TYR A 43 -5.73 -2.00 -7.29
CA TYR A 43 -6.09 -3.09 -8.18
C TYR A 43 -4.90 -4.04 -8.38
N ASP A 44 -5.15 -5.21 -8.95
CA ASP A 44 -4.10 -6.07 -9.48
C ASP A 44 -3.43 -5.46 -10.72
N GLN A 45 -2.32 -6.08 -11.15
CA GLN A 45 -1.52 -5.58 -12.26
C GLN A 45 -2.28 -5.62 -13.59
N GLU A 46 -3.07 -6.67 -13.82
CA GLU A 46 -3.84 -6.86 -15.06
C GLU A 46 -4.86 -5.74 -15.23
N LYS A 47 -5.53 -5.35 -14.14
CA LYS A 47 -6.49 -4.25 -14.15
C LYS A 47 -5.84 -2.91 -14.45
N TYR A 48 -4.65 -2.64 -13.91
CA TYR A 48 -3.93 -1.41 -14.27
C TYR A 48 -3.50 -1.39 -15.73
N GLN A 49 -3.05 -2.52 -16.28
CA GLN A 49 -2.73 -2.65 -17.70
C GLN A 49 -3.96 -2.49 -18.59
N GLU A 50 -5.12 -2.98 -18.14
CA GLU A 50 -6.41 -2.74 -18.81
C GLU A 50 -6.77 -1.24 -18.81
N LEU A 51 -6.72 -0.60 -17.65
CA LEU A 51 -7.01 0.83 -17.51
C LEU A 51 -6.08 1.70 -18.36
N ALA A 52 -4.80 1.36 -18.45
CA ALA A 52 -3.85 2.05 -19.32
C ALA A 52 -4.27 2.00 -20.80
N ARG A 53 -4.62 0.80 -21.30
CA ARG A 53 -5.13 0.61 -22.67
C ARG A 53 -6.44 1.37 -22.91
N LEU A 54 -7.35 1.34 -21.94
CA LEU A 54 -8.65 2.02 -22.05
C LEU A 54 -8.48 3.55 -22.06
N TRP A 55 -7.61 4.09 -21.19
CA TRP A 55 -7.30 5.52 -21.15
C TRP A 55 -6.55 5.98 -22.40
N GLU A 56 -5.66 5.16 -22.96
CA GLU A 56 -5.03 5.45 -24.25
C GLU A 56 -6.09 5.56 -25.37
N LYS A 57 -7.00 4.57 -25.48
CA LYS A 57 -8.08 4.56 -26.47
C LYS A 57 -8.99 5.78 -26.29
N TYR A 58 -9.36 6.09 -25.05
CA TYR A 58 -10.21 7.24 -24.73
C TYR A 58 -9.53 8.57 -25.06
N ASN A 59 -8.26 8.75 -24.69
CA ASN A 59 -7.51 9.96 -25.01
C ASN A 59 -7.30 10.15 -26.53
N LYS A 60 -7.20 9.07 -27.32
CA LYS A 60 -7.16 9.15 -28.79
C LYS A 60 -8.49 9.61 -29.38
N ALA A 61 -9.62 9.14 -28.85
CA ALA A 61 -10.95 9.52 -29.31
C ALA A 61 -11.37 10.93 -28.85
N TYR A 62 -11.01 11.29 -27.61
CA TYR A 62 -11.38 12.54 -26.95
C TYR A 62 -10.16 13.20 -26.28
N PRO A 63 -9.23 13.77 -27.07
CA PRO A 63 -8.01 14.36 -26.52
C PRO A 63 -8.32 15.52 -25.58
N SER A 64 -7.92 15.39 -24.33
CA SER A 64 -8.03 16.43 -23.31
C SER A 64 -6.86 16.34 -22.33
N GLU A 65 -6.62 17.41 -21.59
CA GLU A 65 -5.64 17.41 -20.51
C GLU A 65 -5.96 16.33 -19.46
N PHE A 66 -7.23 16.23 -19.06
CA PHE A 66 -7.70 15.24 -18.08
C PHE A 66 -7.52 13.79 -18.56
N ALA A 67 -7.90 13.49 -19.81
CA ALA A 67 -7.74 12.15 -20.39
C ALA A 67 -6.26 11.78 -20.54
N TYR A 68 -5.42 12.75 -20.94
CA TYR A 68 -3.98 12.54 -21.04
C TYR A 68 -3.36 12.23 -19.67
N GLY A 69 -3.67 13.04 -18.65
CA GLY A 69 -3.18 12.84 -17.29
C GLY A 69 -3.54 11.46 -16.74
N ASN A 70 -4.80 11.04 -16.87
CA ASN A 70 -5.25 9.71 -16.45
C ASN A 70 -4.56 8.58 -17.21
N TRP A 71 -4.32 8.75 -18.51
CA TRP A 71 -3.55 7.79 -19.29
C TRP A 71 -2.13 7.63 -18.75
N VAL A 72 -1.39 8.73 -18.58
CA VAL A 72 -0.01 8.68 -18.05
C VAL A 72 0.00 8.10 -16.62
N TYR A 73 -1.00 8.41 -15.80
CA TYR A 73 -1.09 7.86 -14.45
C TYR A 73 -1.37 6.34 -14.46
N ALA A 74 -2.23 5.88 -15.36
CA ALA A 74 -2.49 4.46 -15.55
C ALA A 74 -1.24 3.71 -16.03
N GLU A 75 -0.48 4.28 -16.97
CA GLU A 75 0.79 3.71 -17.47
C GLU A 75 1.81 3.51 -16.35
N ARG A 76 1.93 4.48 -15.44
CA ARG A 76 2.75 4.34 -14.22
C ARG A 76 2.32 3.13 -13.40
N TYR A 77 1.03 2.99 -13.11
CA TYR A 77 0.55 1.88 -12.29
C TYR A 77 0.53 0.53 -13.01
N ALA A 78 0.48 0.54 -14.34
CA ALA A 78 0.66 -0.62 -15.21
C ALA A 78 2.13 -1.09 -15.28
N GLY A 79 3.06 -0.37 -14.65
CA GLY A 79 4.49 -0.71 -14.62
C GLY A 79 5.21 -0.46 -15.96
N HIS A 80 4.63 0.37 -16.83
CA HIS A 80 5.23 0.75 -18.10
C HIS A 80 6.14 1.97 -17.95
N ASP A 81 7.05 2.19 -18.90
CA ASP A 81 7.85 3.42 -18.96
C ASP A 81 6.99 4.62 -19.36
N PHE A 82 6.61 5.40 -18.34
CA PHE A 82 5.73 6.56 -18.48
C PHE A 82 6.50 7.88 -18.66
N ILE A 83 7.83 7.90 -18.46
CA ILE A 83 8.63 9.15 -18.50
C ILE A 83 8.56 9.84 -19.88
N PRO A 84 8.64 9.14 -21.02
CA PRO A 84 8.46 9.78 -22.33
C PRO A 84 7.07 10.42 -22.51
N LEU A 85 6.04 9.87 -21.88
CA LEU A 85 4.69 10.45 -21.89
C LEU A 85 4.64 11.72 -21.06
N VAL A 86 5.22 11.73 -19.86
CA VAL A 86 5.32 12.93 -19.02
C VAL A 86 6.00 14.08 -19.77
N LYS A 87 7.16 13.82 -20.38
CA LYS A 87 7.91 14.83 -21.16
C LYS A 87 7.11 15.40 -22.32
N ARG A 88 6.35 14.57 -23.03
CA ARG A 88 5.45 15.02 -24.11
C ARG A 88 4.27 15.80 -23.56
N GLY A 89 3.70 15.33 -22.45
CA GLY A 89 2.60 15.97 -21.75
C GLY A 89 2.94 17.37 -21.29
N LEU A 90 4.05 17.57 -20.59
CA LEU A 90 4.46 18.87 -20.07
C LEU A 90 4.76 19.91 -21.16
N LYS A 91 5.13 19.50 -22.37
CA LYS A 91 5.23 20.42 -23.51
C LYS A 91 3.88 20.98 -23.95
N LYS A 92 2.81 20.23 -23.74
CA LYS A 92 1.44 20.58 -24.15
C LYS A 92 0.61 21.17 -23.01
N TYR A 93 0.81 20.67 -21.79
CA TYR A 93 0.10 21.00 -20.57
C TYR A 93 1.13 21.30 -19.45
N PRO A 94 1.86 22.43 -19.53
CA PRO A 94 2.99 22.73 -18.64
C PRO A 94 2.61 22.94 -17.18
N ASP A 95 1.33 23.24 -16.91
CA ASP A 95 0.78 23.51 -15.58
C ASP A 95 -0.18 22.40 -15.12
N ASN A 96 -0.11 21.21 -15.72
CA ASN A 96 -0.89 20.08 -15.23
C ASN A 96 -0.28 19.53 -13.92
N PRO A 97 -0.99 19.58 -12.77
CA PRO A 97 -0.41 19.21 -11.47
C PRO A 97 -0.04 17.72 -11.40
N LEU A 98 -0.80 16.84 -12.07
CA LEU A 98 -0.50 15.41 -12.14
C LEU A 98 0.76 15.13 -12.97
N LEU A 99 0.95 15.80 -14.11
CA LEU A 99 2.17 15.64 -14.91
C LEU A 99 3.40 16.22 -14.21
N LEU A 100 3.27 17.34 -13.50
CA LEU A 100 4.34 17.90 -12.67
C LEU A 100 4.75 16.91 -11.56
N TYR A 101 3.77 16.34 -10.85
CA TYR A 101 4.01 15.28 -9.87
C TYR A 101 4.69 14.05 -10.47
N LEU A 102 4.24 13.59 -11.64
CA LEU A 102 4.88 12.45 -12.30
C LEU A 102 6.28 12.79 -12.82
N ALA A 103 6.55 14.04 -13.18
CA ALA A 103 7.88 14.51 -13.58
C ALA A 103 8.86 14.58 -12.41
N SER A 104 8.39 14.89 -11.20
CA SER A 104 9.25 14.84 -10.00
C SER A 104 9.78 13.44 -9.71
N MET A 105 9.16 12.40 -10.31
CA MET A 105 9.62 11.02 -10.22
C MET A 105 10.64 10.63 -11.27
N GLU A 106 11.03 11.50 -12.22
CA GLU A 106 12.00 11.14 -13.26
C GLU A 106 13.36 10.75 -12.65
N ASN A 107 13.77 11.43 -11.59
CA ASN A 107 15.07 11.24 -10.94
C ASN A 107 14.98 10.40 -9.65
N GLN A 108 14.09 9.38 -9.60
CA GLN A 108 13.93 8.53 -8.41
C GLN A 108 15.31 8.08 -7.89
N GLY A 109 15.58 8.35 -6.61
CA GLY A 109 16.86 8.03 -5.97
C GLY A 109 17.84 9.20 -5.83
N LYS A 110 17.50 10.42 -6.31
CA LYS A 110 18.23 11.67 -6.01
C LYS A 110 17.32 12.69 -5.31
N PRO A 111 17.09 12.58 -4.00
CA PRO A 111 16.07 13.39 -3.31
C PRO A 111 16.51 14.84 -3.07
N GLU A 112 17.81 15.13 -3.17
CA GLU A 112 18.34 16.50 -3.28
C GLU A 112 18.09 17.15 -4.65
N ASP A 113 17.25 16.55 -5.50
CA ASP A 113 16.90 17.08 -6.80
C ASP A 113 15.98 18.31 -6.65
N ARG A 114 16.61 19.49 -6.75
CA ARG A 114 15.92 20.78 -6.76
C ARG A 114 14.86 20.87 -7.86
N GLN A 115 15.04 20.16 -8.98
CA GLN A 115 14.05 20.17 -10.06
C GLN A 115 12.78 19.39 -9.65
N ALA A 116 12.95 18.24 -8.99
CA ALA A 116 11.83 17.48 -8.43
C ALA A 116 11.06 18.31 -7.39
N LEU A 117 11.78 19.03 -6.52
CA LEU A 117 11.17 19.94 -5.56
C LEU A 117 10.37 21.05 -6.24
N GLU A 118 10.93 21.69 -7.27
CA GLU A 118 10.24 22.74 -8.03
C GLU A 118 8.95 22.22 -8.68
N TYR A 119 8.98 21.02 -9.27
CA TYR A 119 7.78 20.42 -9.84
C TYR A 119 6.70 20.14 -8.78
N LEU A 120 7.09 19.63 -7.62
CA LEU A 120 6.15 19.33 -6.53
C LEU A 120 5.54 20.60 -5.93
N GLU A 121 6.36 21.62 -5.64
CA GLU A 121 5.89 22.92 -5.12
C GLU A 121 4.97 23.62 -6.13
N ARG A 122 5.29 23.56 -7.43
CA ARG A 122 4.39 24.06 -8.49
C ARG A 122 3.08 23.27 -8.54
N ALA A 123 3.11 21.94 -8.46
CA ALA A 123 1.92 21.11 -8.50
C ALA A 123 0.94 21.46 -7.37
N VAL A 124 1.43 21.62 -6.14
CA VAL A 124 0.57 21.98 -4.98
C VAL A 124 0.15 23.45 -4.97
N ALA A 125 0.91 24.34 -5.62
CA ALA A 125 0.50 25.73 -5.80
C ALA A 125 -0.66 25.86 -6.81
N ILE A 126 -0.66 25.02 -7.85
CA ILE A 126 -1.73 24.97 -8.87
C ILE A 126 -2.98 24.30 -8.32
N ASP A 127 -2.84 23.13 -7.69
CA ASP A 127 -3.94 22.42 -7.05
C ASP A 127 -3.55 21.95 -5.64
N PRO A 128 -3.85 22.76 -4.61
CA PRO A 128 -3.58 22.40 -3.22
C PRO A 128 -4.37 21.18 -2.72
N ASN A 129 -5.41 20.75 -3.43
CA ASN A 129 -6.28 19.62 -3.08
C ASN A 129 -5.92 18.35 -3.86
N PHE A 130 -4.97 18.41 -4.79
CA PHE A 130 -4.31 17.22 -5.31
C PHE A 130 -3.27 16.76 -4.28
N LEU A 131 -3.58 15.70 -3.53
CA LEU A 131 -2.81 15.32 -2.34
C LEU A 131 -1.54 14.52 -2.63
N ASP A 132 -1.46 13.81 -3.76
CA ASP A 132 -0.31 12.93 -4.05
C ASP A 132 1.07 13.62 -4.01
N PRO A 133 1.25 14.86 -4.51
CA PRO A 133 2.50 15.60 -4.38
C PRO A 133 2.87 15.91 -2.93
N TRP A 134 1.89 16.13 -2.04
CA TRP A 134 2.16 16.44 -0.63
C TRP A 134 2.88 15.29 0.10
N PHE A 135 2.59 14.04 -0.27
CA PHE A 135 3.33 12.88 0.24
C PHE A 135 4.80 12.93 -0.22
N SER A 136 5.06 13.20 -1.50
CA SER A 136 6.43 13.37 -1.99
C SER A 136 7.15 14.60 -1.42
N LEU A 137 6.40 15.66 -1.08
CA LEU A 137 6.95 16.86 -0.44
C LEU A 137 7.49 16.55 0.97
N VAL A 138 6.83 15.67 1.74
CA VAL A 138 7.35 15.25 3.05
C VAL A 138 8.77 14.67 2.91
N THR A 139 8.97 13.71 2.01
CA THR A 139 10.27 13.02 1.90
C THR A 139 11.35 13.91 1.30
N ILE A 140 11.01 14.77 0.33
CA ILE A 140 11.98 15.70 -0.25
C ILE A 140 12.39 16.78 0.77
N TYR A 141 11.44 17.35 1.54
CA TYR A 141 11.77 18.30 2.61
C TYR A 141 12.60 17.65 3.71
N MET A 142 12.33 16.39 4.07
CA MET A 142 13.19 15.62 4.99
C MET A 142 14.62 15.51 4.45
N SER A 143 14.81 15.22 3.15
CA SER A 143 16.15 15.15 2.58
C SER A 143 16.91 16.48 2.54
N PHE A 144 16.18 17.60 2.55
CA PHE A 144 16.76 18.95 2.67
C PHE A 144 16.93 19.41 4.13
N GLY A 145 16.46 18.63 5.12
CA GLY A 145 16.48 19.00 6.54
C GLY A 145 15.50 20.12 6.91
N ASP A 146 14.46 20.35 6.11
CA ASP A 146 13.47 21.42 6.34
C ASP A 146 12.28 20.90 7.17
N ASP A 147 12.51 20.74 8.48
CA ASP A 147 11.51 20.18 9.40
C ASP A 147 10.22 20.99 9.52
N GLU A 148 10.28 22.30 9.31
CA GLU A 148 9.10 23.16 9.30
C GLU A 148 8.19 22.80 8.12
N LYS A 149 8.76 22.69 6.91
CA LYS A 149 8.00 22.28 5.72
C LYS A 149 7.55 20.84 5.77
N VAL A 150 8.33 19.93 6.38
CA VAL A 150 7.86 18.56 6.64
C VAL A 150 6.59 18.57 7.49
N ASN A 151 6.60 19.30 8.60
CA ASN A 151 5.44 19.40 9.48
C ASN A 151 4.25 20.08 8.80
N LEU A 152 4.48 21.08 7.94
CA LEU A 152 3.45 21.71 7.13
C LEU A 152 2.78 20.71 6.18
N ALA A 153 3.58 19.94 5.43
CA ALA A 153 3.06 18.93 4.50
C ALA A 153 2.28 17.83 5.22
N LEU A 154 2.77 17.35 6.38
CA LEU A 154 2.07 16.36 7.21
C LEU A 154 0.74 16.89 7.74
N ARG A 155 0.67 18.16 8.21
CA ARG A 155 -0.60 18.79 8.61
C ARG A 155 -1.58 18.87 7.46
N LYS A 156 -1.11 19.26 6.26
CA LYS A 156 -1.96 19.33 5.07
C LYS A 156 -2.57 17.97 4.71
N ILE A 157 -1.78 16.88 4.82
CA ILE A 157 -2.29 15.52 4.63
C ILE A 157 -3.34 15.18 5.70
N LEU A 158 -3.06 15.47 6.97
CA LEU A 158 -3.99 15.22 8.07
C LEU A 158 -5.33 15.96 7.88
N GLU A 159 -5.29 17.26 7.62
CA GLU A 159 -6.47 18.12 7.49
C GLU A 159 -7.30 17.81 6.24
N SER A 160 -6.70 17.20 5.21
CA SER A 160 -7.41 16.85 3.98
C SER A 160 -8.42 15.71 4.14
N GLY A 161 -8.33 14.92 5.21
CA GLY A 161 -9.12 13.68 5.37
C GLY A 161 -8.78 12.58 4.36
N TYR A 162 -7.66 12.73 3.63
CA TYR A 162 -7.23 11.77 2.60
C TYR A 162 -6.80 10.42 3.17
N VAL A 163 -6.21 10.43 4.36
CA VAL A 163 -5.95 9.22 5.15
C VAL A 163 -7.16 9.00 6.04
N HIS A 164 -7.83 7.86 5.89
CA HIS A 164 -9.03 7.54 6.64
C HIS A 164 -8.72 6.99 8.04
N ASP A 165 -9.69 7.09 8.96
CA ASP A 165 -9.55 6.69 10.36
C ASP A 165 -9.10 5.23 10.55
N ASP A 166 -9.50 4.31 9.70
CA ASP A 166 -9.06 2.91 9.74
C ASP A 166 -7.56 2.73 9.48
N ILE A 167 -6.99 3.60 8.65
CA ILE A 167 -5.54 3.62 8.42
C ILE A 167 -4.84 4.27 9.62
N TYR A 168 -5.38 5.36 10.19
CA TYR A 168 -4.81 5.95 11.41
C TYR A 168 -4.87 5.01 12.60
N ASP A 169 -5.99 4.33 12.80
CA ASP A 169 -6.18 3.34 13.87
C ASP A 169 -5.24 2.15 13.67
N TYR A 170 -5.04 1.67 12.44
CA TYR A 170 -4.01 0.66 12.14
C TYR A 170 -2.63 1.09 12.64
N ASN A 171 -2.20 2.28 12.26
CA ASN A 171 -0.88 2.77 12.61
C ASN A 171 -0.74 3.09 14.10
N TYR A 172 -1.79 3.63 14.73
CA TYR A 172 -1.83 3.81 16.18
C TYR A 172 -1.69 2.47 16.91
N ASN A 173 -2.45 1.46 16.48
CA ASN A 173 -2.47 0.12 17.07
C ASN A 173 -1.13 -0.61 16.92
N VAL A 174 -0.44 -0.42 15.78
CA VAL A 174 0.95 -0.86 15.63
C VAL A 174 1.83 -0.19 16.69
N LEU A 175 1.81 1.15 16.77
CA LEU A 175 2.67 1.92 17.66
C LEU A 175 2.47 1.59 19.14
N ILE A 176 1.24 1.47 19.64
CA ILE A 176 1.00 1.19 21.06
C ILE A 176 1.40 -0.23 21.49
N GLY A 177 1.53 -1.15 20.53
CA GLY A 177 2.01 -2.51 20.79
C GLY A 177 3.53 -2.62 20.92
N LEU A 178 4.29 -1.57 20.57
CA LEU A 178 5.74 -1.60 20.59
C LEU A 178 6.32 -1.25 21.96
N GLU A 179 7.46 -1.85 22.27
CA GLU A 179 8.27 -1.46 23.43
C GLU A 179 8.78 -0.01 23.33
N GLN A 180 9.17 0.55 24.48
CA GLN A 180 9.74 1.89 24.57
C GLN A 180 11.03 1.99 23.72
N ASN A 181 11.18 3.13 23.04
CA ASN A 181 12.32 3.42 22.17
C ASN A 181 12.51 2.39 21.04
N ALA A 182 11.49 1.64 20.63
CA ALA A 182 11.64 0.66 19.55
C ALA A 182 12.02 1.30 18.21
N VAL A 183 12.60 0.51 17.30
CA VAL A 183 12.69 0.82 15.87
C VAL A 183 11.62 0.00 15.15
N LEU A 184 10.71 0.66 14.44
CA LEU A 184 9.68 0.03 13.61
C LEU A 184 10.09 0.12 12.15
N ILE A 185 10.19 -1.02 11.48
CA ILE A 185 10.43 -1.08 10.04
C ILE A 185 9.09 -1.26 9.31
N SER A 186 8.77 -0.30 8.46
CA SER A 186 7.59 -0.28 7.58
C SER A 186 8.01 -0.39 6.12
N ASN A 187 7.06 -0.47 5.19
CA ASN A 187 7.40 -0.56 3.75
C ASN A 187 6.59 0.37 2.84
N GLY A 188 5.30 0.55 3.09
CA GLY A 188 4.38 1.27 2.22
C GLY A 188 4.05 2.68 2.70
N ASP A 189 3.22 3.37 1.92
CA ASP A 189 2.79 4.73 2.27
C ASP A 189 1.76 4.72 3.40
N ASN A 190 0.81 3.77 3.35
CA ASN A 190 -0.28 3.65 4.33
C ASN A 190 0.16 3.13 5.70
N ASP A 191 1.41 2.68 5.85
CA ASP A 191 2.04 2.31 7.13
C ASP A 191 3.27 3.18 7.47
N THR A 192 3.48 4.29 6.74
CA THR A 192 4.60 5.22 6.98
C THR A 192 4.13 6.64 7.26
N TYR A 193 3.40 7.25 6.33
CA TYR A 193 2.94 8.65 6.49
C TYR A 193 1.99 8.82 7.67
N PRO A 194 1.02 7.91 7.90
CA PRO A 194 0.16 8.04 9.08
C PRO A 194 0.95 7.92 10.39
N VAL A 195 2.03 7.11 10.44
CA VAL A 195 2.94 7.06 11.61
C VAL A 195 3.65 8.41 11.79
N TRP A 196 4.21 8.99 10.73
CA TRP A 196 4.84 10.31 10.83
C TRP A 196 3.86 11.40 11.28
N ILE A 197 2.62 11.37 10.82
CA ILE A 197 1.56 12.27 11.29
C ILE A 197 1.28 12.03 12.78
N LEU A 198 1.06 10.77 13.17
CA LEU A 198 0.81 10.38 14.57
C LEU A 198 1.94 10.88 15.48
N GLN A 199 3.20 10.72 15.08
CA GLN A 199 4.37 11.10 15.88
C GLN A 199 4.64 12.61 15.87
N ARG A 200 4.78 13.21 14.68
CA ARG A 200 5.24 14.61 14.55
C ARG A 200 4.14 15.64 14.78
N ILE A 201 2.88 15.31 14.46
CA ILE A 201 1.76 16.24 14.54
C ILE A 201 0.89 15.96 15.76
N LEU A 202 0.62 14.68 16.04
CA LEU A 202 -0.28 14.27 17.13
C LEU A 202 0.46 13.81 18.40
N ASN A 203 1.80 13.81 18.39
CA ASN A 203 2.65 13.45 19.54
C ASN A 203 2.36 12.05 20.14
N VAL A 204 1.97 11.09 19.31
CA VAL A 204 1.74 9.69 19.68
C VAL A 204 3.03 8.91 19.48
N ARG A 205 3.56 8.32 20.57
CA ARG A 205 4.78 7.48 20.54
C ARG A 205 5.95 8.13 19.78
N PRO A 206 6.33 9.38 20.09
CA PRO A 206 7.48 10.04 19.45
C PRO A 206 8.82 9.35 19.79
N ASP A 207 8.84 8.44 20.78
CA ASP A 207 10.00 7.65 21.17
C ASP A 207 10.36 6.55 20.16
N VAL A 208 9.41 6.12 19.32
CA VAL A 208 9.63 5.05 18.34
C VAL A 208 10.30 5.61 17.09
N THR A 209 11.40 5.01 16.65
CA THR A 209 12.01 5.38 15.36
C THR A 209 11.36 4.59 14.23
N LEU A 210 10.73 5.27 13.27
CA LEU A 210 10.20 4.65 12.07
C LEU A 210 11.24 4.62 10.95
N ALA A 211 11.56 3.43 10.44
CA ALA A 211 12.46 3.19 9.32
C ALA A 211 11.70 2.56 8.14
N ASN A 212 11.41 3.34 7.10
CA ASN A 212 10.77 2.82 5.90
C ASN A 212 11.79 2.08 5.01
N MET A 213 11.50 0.81 4.69
CA MET A 213 12.37 -0.06 3.90
C MET A 213 12.61 0.47 2.48
N SER A 214 11.59 1.02 1.83
CA SER A 214 11.74 1.59 0.48
C SER A 214 12.68 2.80 0.48
N LEU A 215 12.58 3.68 1.48
CA LEU A 215 13.45 4.85 1.62
C LEU A 215 14.89 4.49 2.01
N LEU A 216 15.13 3.36 2.67
CA LEU A 216 16.49 2.86 2.92
C LEU A 216 17.27 2.58 1.62
N ASN A 217 16.58 2.45 0.47
CA ASN A 217 17.23 2.37 -0.83
C ASN A 217 17.74 3.73 -1.35
N THR A 218 17.53 4.83 -0.64
CA THR A 218 18.09 6.16 -0.96
C THR A 218 19.40 6.41 -0.21
N LYS A 219 20.20 7.38 -0.66
CA LYS A 219 21.47 7.73 -0.01
C LYS A 219 21.29 8.51 1.29
N TRP A 220 20.35 9.45 1.30
CA TRP A 220 20.14 10.37 2.42
C TRP A 220 19.44 9.70 3.62
N TYR A 221 18.46 8.83 3.38
CA TYR A 221 17.56 8.37 4.45
C TYR A 221 18.25 7.52 5.53
N PRO A 222 19.17 6.59 5.21
CA PRO A 222 19.90 5.85 6.24
C PRO A 222 20.71 6.78 7.16
N VAL A 223 21.31 7.83 6.59
CA VAL A 223 22.07 8.85 7.34
C VAL A 223 21.11 9.70 8.19
N TYR A 224 20.01 10.16 7.58
CA TYR A 224 18.96 10.89 8.28
C TYR A 224 18.44 10.11 9.50
N LEU A 225 18.20 8.79 9.39
CA LEU A 225 17.74 7.98 10.50
C LEU A 225 18.72 8.01 11.68
N VAL A 226 20.02 7.87 11.41
CA VAL A 226 21.08 7.92 12.42
C VAL A 226 21.11 9.30 13.11
N GLU A 227 21.05 10.38 12.33
CA GLU A 227 21.01 11.76 12.85
C GLU A 227 19.76 12.03 13.71
N HIS A 228 18.66 11.33 13.43
CA HIS A 228 17.39 11.47 14.13
C HIS A 228 17.14 10.34 15.14
N GLY A 229 18.23 9.79 15.68
CA GLY A 229 18.19 8.95 16.86
C GLY A 229 17.89 7.49 16.60
N ALA A 230 18.06 6.96 15.37
CA ALA A 230 18.26 5.53 15.16
C ALA A 230 19.63 5.09 15.72
N PRO A 231 19.85 3.79 16.00
CA PRO A 231 21.18 3.28 16.36
C PRO A 231 22.25 3.67 15.33
N GLN A 232 23.51 3.81 15.74
CA GLN A 232 24.59 4.10 14.80
C GLN A 232 24.91 2.85 13.95
N PHE A 233 24.15 2.64 12.88
CA PHE A 233 24.25 1.45 12.02
C PHE A 233 25.03 1.67 10.74
N VAL A 234 25.20 2.93 10.31
CA VAL A 234 25.88 3.29 9.06
C VAL A 234 26.44 4.70 9.11
N THR A 235 27.47 4.96 8.32
CA THR A 235 27.99 6.29 7.96
C THR A 235 27.70 6.61 6.50
N ALA A 236 27.74 7.88 6.10
CA ALA A 236 27.54 8.26 4.69
C ALA A 236 28.47 7.51 3.72
N SER A 237 29.74 7.32 4.08
CA SER A 237 30.70 6.54 3.29
C SER A 237 30.35 5.05 3.20
N GLU A 238 29.80 4.46 4.27
CA GLU A 238 29.36 3.07 4.25
C GLU A 238 28.09 2.88 3.42
N VAL A 239 27.18 3.87 3.40
CA VAL A 239 26.02 3.84 2.51
C VAL A 239 26.49 3.74 1.06
N GLU A 240 27.44 4.58 0.64
CA GLU A 240 28.01 4.50 -0.72
C GLU A 240 28.68 3.15 -0.99
N ALA A 241 29.51 2.66 -0.07
CA ALA A 241 30.17 1.36 -0.23
C ALA A 241 29.18 0.18 -0.35
N ILE A 242 28.09 0.19 0.41
CA ILE A 242 27.02 -0.82 0.31
C ILE A 242 26.37 -0.75 -1.07
N ARG A 243 26.11 0.45 -1.58
CA ARG A 243 25.50 0.63 -2.91
C ARG A 243 26.41 0.13 -4.01
N ASP A 244 27.68 0.52 -4.00
CA ASP A 244 28.67 0.07 -4.97
C ASP A 244 28.78 -1.46 -4.98
N SER A 245 28.82 -2.07 -3.80
CA SER A 245 28.86 -3.53 -3.67
C SER A 245 27.57 -4.19 -4.16
N SER A 246 26.40 -3.65 -3.84
CA SER A 246 25.11 -4.15 -4.33
C SER A 246 24.99 -4.02 -5.85
N ASP A 247 25.43 -2.90 -6.44
CA ASP A 247 25.39 -2.67 -7.88
C ASP A 247 26.31 -3.64 -8.63
N GLN A 248 27.51 -3.90 -8.09
CA GLN A 248 28.41 -4.92 -8.61
C GLN A 248 27.79 -6.33 -8.53
N ALA A 249 27.17 -6.67 -7.40
CA ALA A 249 26.50 -7.95 -7.23
C ALA A 249 25.33 -8.13 -8.20
N LEU A 250 24.52 -7.09 -8.39
CA LEU A 250 23.42 -7.08 -9.36
C LEU A 250 23.93 -7.24 -10.79
N ALA A 251 25.00 -6.55 -11.16
CA ALA A 251 25.61 -6.66 -12.49
C ALA A 251 26.17 -8.06 -12.78
N ALA A 252 26.57 -8.79 -11.73
CA ALA A 252 27.08 -10.16 -11.85
C ALA A 252 25.97 -11.24 -11.90
N ARG A 253 24.70 -10.89 -11.64
CA ARG A 253 23.60 -11.87 -11.64
C ARG A 253 23.31 -12.38 -13.06
N THR A 254 23.13 -13.69 -13.17
CA THR A 254 22.66 -14.35 -14.39
C THR A 254 21.14 -14.28 -14.53
N GLU A 255 20.43 -14.20 -13.40
CA GLU A 255 18.98 -14.03 -13.35
C GLU A 255 18.55 -12.60 -13.68
N LYS A 256 17.57 -12.46 -14.57
CA LYS A 256 17.02 -11.16 -14.99
C LYS A 256 15.83 -10.70 -14.14
N THR A 257 15.51 -11.40 -13.06
CA THR A 257 14.43 -11.00 -12.15
C THR A 257 14.79 -9.71 -11.44
N PRO A 258 13.92 -8.67 -11.45
CA PRO A 258 14.16 -7.42 -10.75
C PRO A 258 14.36 -7.65 -9.24
N VAL A 259 15.34 -6.96 -8.66
CA VAL A 259 15.52 -6.89 -7.20
C VAL A 259 15.03 -5.53 -6.75
N TRP A 260 13.96 -5.53 -5.97
CA TRP A 260 13.28 -4.30 -5.54
C TRP A 260 14.01 -3.55 -4.43
N ASN A 261 14.77 -4.28 -3.60
CA ASN A 261 15.35 -3.78 -2.35
C ASN A 261 16.87 -4.00 -2.24
N PRO A 262 17.67 -3.69 -3.28
CA PRO A 262 19.07 -4.12 -3.35
C PRO A 262 19.98 -3.48 -2.31
N TYR A 263 19.57 -2.36 -1.70
CA TYR A 263 20.38 -1.64 -0.70
C TYR A 263 19.80 -1.74 0.71
N SER A 264 18.48 -1.88 0.84
CA SER A 264 17.82 -1.88 2.15
C SER A 264 18.16 -3.11 3.01
N TYR A 265 18.34 -4.31 2.45
CA TYR A 265 18.58 -5.52 3.25
C TYR A 265 19.92 -5.53 4.01
N PRO A 266 21.07 -5.15 3.39
CA PRO A 266 22.31 -4.95 4.13
C PRO A 266 22.18 -3.89 5.23
N LEU A 267 21.45 -2.80 4.97
CA LEU A 267 21.25 -1.71 5.93
C LEU A 267 20.37 -2.15 7.11
N ILE A 268 19.28 -2.87 6.86
CA ILE A 268 18.43 -3.46 7.90
C ILE A 268 19.23 -4.44 8.77
N THR A 269 20.06 -5.28 8.16
CA THR A 269 20.92 -6.22 8.91
C THR A 269 21.89 -5.46 9.83
N LYS A 270 22.55 -4.41 9.33
CA LYS A 270 23.40 -3.53 10.14
C LYS A 270 22.61 -2.83 11.25
N MET A 271 21.39 -2.36 10.95
CA MET A 271 20.50 -1.69 11.88
C MET A 271 20.09 -2.59 13.04
N ILE A 272 19.65 -3.82 12.76
CA ILE A 272 19.31 -4.81 13.78
C ILE A 272 20.53 -5.08 14.67
N GLY A 273 21.70 -5.37 14.08
CA GLY A 273 22.91 -5.62 14.85
C GLY A 273 23.37 -4.42 15.70
N ALA A 274 23.17 -3.18 15.24
CA ALA A 274 23.43 -1.97 16.03
C ALA A 274 22.44 -1.81 17.18
N ALA A 275 21.14 -2.01 16.90
CA ALA A 275 20.09 -1.95 17.90
C ALA A 275 20.29 -2.99 19.01
N GLU A 276 20.70 -4.21 18.67
CA GLU A 276 21.00 -5.27 19.65
C GLU A 276 22.12 -4.86 20.63
N ARG A 277 23.20 -4.24 20.13
CA ARG A 277 24.29 -3.72 20.98
C ARG A 277 23.81 -2.65 21.94
N GLU A 278 22.83 -1.85 21.52
CA GLU A 278 22.20 -0.80 22.32
C GLU A 278 21.00 -1.30 23.16
N ARG A 279 20.69 -2.61 23.11
CA ARG A 279 19.51 -3.23 23.74
C ARG A 279 18.19 -2.57 23.34
N ARG A 280 18.11 -2.17 22.07
CA ARG A 280 16.97 -1.48 21.49
C ARG A 280 16.13 -2.44 20.66
N PRO A 281 14.83 -2.58 20.94
CA PRO A 281 13.95 -3.47 20.19
C PRO A 281 13.80 -3.05 18.73
N VAL A 282 13.90 -3.98 17.79
CA VAL A 282 13.58 -3.75 16.37
C VAL A 282 12.40 -4.62 15.96
N TYR A 283 11.44 -4.02 15.29
CA TYR A 283 10.21 -4.65 14.87
C TYR A 283 10.04 -4.54 13.35
N PHE A 284 9.57 -5.60 12.71
CA PHE A 284 8.99 -5.53 11.37
C PHE A 284 7.48 -5.37 11.51
N ALA A 285 6.91 -4.33 10.91
CA ALA A 285 5.45 -4.21 10.79
C ALA A 285 4.88 -5.41 10.01
N HIS A 286 3.67 -5.86 10.35
CA HIS A 286 3.06 -6.98 9.64
C HIS A 286 2.79 -6.68 8.15
N THR A 287 2.72 -5.40 7.78
CA THR A 287 2.61 -4.88 6.41
C THR A 287 3.88 -5.01 5.58
N VAL A 288 5.03 -5.29 6.20
CA VAL A 288 6.28 -5.52 5.46
C VAL A 288 6.13 -6.80 4.62
N TYR A 289 6.27 -6.63 3.30
CA TYR A 289 6.19 -7.72 2.33
C TYR A 289 7.18 -8.83 2.69
N GLU A 290 6.69 -10.06 2.65
CA GLU A 290 7.46 -11.22 3.09
C GLU A 290 8.11 -11.91 1.89
N ASP A 291 9.39 -11.64 1.71
CA ASP A 291 10.30 -12.46 0.90
C ASP A 291 11.19 -13.33 1.81
N GLU A 292 12.11 -14.08 1.22
CA GLU A 292 12.99 -14.99 1.97
C GLU A 292 13.81 -14.28 3.04
N PHE A 293 14.29 -13.05 2.77
CA PHE A 293 15.05 -12.26 3.72
C PHE A 293 14.19 -11.89 4.93
N ILE A 294 13.04 -11.26 4.70
CA ILE A 294 12.14 -10.84 5.78
C ILE A 294 11.61 -12.04 6.57
N LYS A 295 11.26 -13.12 5.86
CA LYS A 295 10.77 -14.37 6.46
C LYS A 295 11.79 -14.96 7.43
N SER A 296 13.07 -15.00 7.06
CA SER A 296 14.14 -15.56 7.91
C SER A 296 14.24 -14.88 9.28
N TYR A 297 14.02 -13.56 9.35
CA TYR A 297 13.98 -12.82 10.61
C TYR A 297 12.67 -13.04 11.36
N LYS A 298 11.53 -13.04 10.67
CA LYS A 298 10.21 -13.23 11.32
C LYS A 298 10.06 -14.63 11.94
N GLU A 299 10.62 -15.67 11.31
CA GLU A 299 10.59 -17.04 11.83
C GLU A 299 11.39 -17.21 13.13
N GLN A 300 12.48 -16.46 13.29
CA GLN A 300 13.31 -16.46 14.49
C GLN A 300 12.79 -15.49 15.57
N GLY A 301 12.06 -14.46 15.13
CA GLY A 301 11.51 -13.40 15.96
C GLY A 301 10.29 -13.80 16.80
N CYS A 302 9.65 -12.78 17.37
CA CYS A 302 8.44 -12.92 18.17
C CYS A 302 7.34 -12.01 17.64
N LEU A 303 6.26 -12.63 17.16
CA LEU A 303 5.04 -11.91 16.79
C LEU A 303 4.43 -11.32 18.06
N LEU A 304 4.36 -10.00 18.15
CA LEU A 304 3.84 -9.24 19.29
C LEU A 304 2.86 -8.17 18.76
N GLY A 305 1.58 -8.51 18.68
CA GLY A 305 0.60 -7.63 18.05
C GLY A 305 0.82 -7.51 16.55
N LEU A 306 0.59 -6.31 16.00
CA LEU A 306 0.70 -6.03 14.55
C LEU A 306 2.15 -5.88 14.06
N ALA A 307 3.13 -6.31 14.85
CA ALA A 307 4.53 -6.28 14.48
C ALA A 307 5.27 -7.51 15.03
N THR A 308 6.37 -7.87 14.38
CA THR A 308 7.24 -8.97 14.82
C THR A 308 8.55 -8.39 15.32
N LEU A 309 8.87 -8.62 16.60
CA LEU A 309 10.17 -8.31 17.19
C LEU A 309 11.23 -9.21 16.55
N VAL A 310 12.28 -8.62 15.97
CA VAL A 310 13.36 -9.34 15.27
C VAL A 310 14.70 -9.30 15.99
N THR A 311 14.86 -8.41 16.99
CA THR A 311 15.92 -8.56 17.99
C THR A 311 15.58 -9.69 18.97
N PRO A 312 16.55 -10.21 19.76
CA PRO A 312 16.32 -11.35 20.65
C PRO A 312 15.11 -11.16 21.56
N CYS A 313 14.18 -12.11 21.54
CA CYS A 313 12.93 -11.99 22.29
C CYS A 313 13.08 -12.08 23.81
N GLY A 314 14.25 -12.48 24.30
CA GLY A 314 14.45 -12.90 25.68
C GLY A 314 13.77 -14.25 25.98
N ASP A 315 13.76 -14.60 27.26
CA ASP A 315 13.43 -15.96 27.72
C ASP A 315 11.93 -16.25 27.79
N ASP A 316 11.08 -15.23 28.05
CA ASP A 316 9.64 -15.42 28.26
C ASP A 316 8.79 -14.94 27.08
N LYS A 317 8.90 -15.64 25.95
CA LYS A 317 8.15 -15.33 24.72
C LYS A 317 6.63 -15.37 24.92
N ASN A 318 6.14 -16.31 25.72
CA ASN A 318 4.71 -16.49 25.94
C ASN A 318 4.11 -15.35 26.76
N LYS A 319 4.80 -14.92 27.82
CA LYS A 319 4.35 -13.78 28.62
C LYS A 319 4.32 -12.49 27.80
N ARG A 320 5.34 -12.26 26.98
CA ARG A 320 5.39 -11.11 26.07
C ARG A 320 4.23 -11.11 25.07
N LEU A 321 3.93 -12.27 24.48
CA LEU A 321 2.78 -12.41 23.58
C LEU A 321 1.47 -12.13 24.33
N GLU A 322 1.32 -12.67 25.54
CA GLU A 322 0.14 -12.41 26.38
C GLU A 322 -0.04 -10.91 26.67
N ASP A 323 1.03 -10.23 27.06
CA ASP A 323 1.00 -8.78 27.36
C ASP A 323 0.65 -7.97 26.10
N ALA A 324 1.21 -8.32 24.94
CA ALA A 324 0.87 -7.69 23.66
C ALA A 324 -0.62 -7.90 23.30
N MET A 325 -1.15 -9.10 23.51
CA MET A 325 -2.56 -9.41 23.27
C MET A 325 -3.50 -8.75 24.30
N ARG A 326 -3.03 -8.49 25.53
CA ARG A 326 -3.77 -7.68 26.49
C ARG A 326 -3.86 -6.22 26.06
N ILE A 327 -2.80 -5.65 25.49
CA ILE A 327 -2.85 -4.31 24.86
C ILE A 327 -3.86 -4.34 23.70
N TRP A 328 -3.81 -5.37 22.85
CA TRP A 328 -4.73 -5.53 21.73
C TRP A 328 -6.20 -5.43 22.16
N VAL A 329 -6.64 -6.29 23.08
CA VAL A 329 -8.05 -6.37 23.46
C VAL A 329 -8.53 -5.10 24.18
N ASN A 330 -7.65 -4.44 24.95
CA ASN A 330 -8.06 -3.36 25.85
C ASN A 330 -7.81 -1.95 25.31
N GLN A 331 -6.86 -1.77 24.39
CA GLN A 331 -6.37 -0.44 24.00
C GLN A 331 -6.38 -0.19 22.50
N PHE A 332 -6.60 -1.21 21.67
CA PHE A 332 -6.68 -0.98 20.23
C PHE A 332 -7.89 -0.13 19.88
N ARG A 333 -7.67 0.89 19.06
CA ARG A 333 -8.73 1.69 18.47
C ARG A 333 -9.45 0.88 17.40
N THR A 334 -10.77 0.89 17.46
CA THR A 334 -11.63 0.20 16.49
C THR A 334 -12.55 1.15 15.71
N GLY A 335 -12.50 2.45 15.98
CA GLY A 335 -13.43 3.43 15.40
C GLY A 335 -13.41 3.43 13.88
N GLY A 336 -12.22 3.37 13.28
CA GLY A 336 -12.06 3.26 11.84
C GLY A 336 -12.59 1.93 11.28
N MET A 337 -12.36 0.81 11.99
CA MET A 337 -12.89 -0.51 11.63
C MET A 337 -14.42 -0.55 11.71
N ASP A 338 -14.99 0.10 12.71
CA ASP A 338 -16.42 0.17 12.96
C ASP A 338 -17.12 1.24 12.10
N SER A 339 -16.36 2.03 11.35
CA SER A 339 -16.89 3.09 10.51
C SER A 339 -17.78 2.54 9.38
N TRP A 340 -18.87 3.25 9.12
CA TRP A 340 -19.73 2.97 7.96
C TRP A 340 -18.95 3.06 6.64
N ARG A 341 -17.98 3.98 6.55
CA ARG A 341 -17.13 4.20 5.39
C ARG A 341 -16.40 2.92 4.99
N LEU A 342 -15.64 2.34 5.92
CA LEU A 342 -14.88 1.13 5.64
C LEU A 342 -15.80 -0.08 5.41
N ARG A 343 -16.90 -0.20 6.17
CA ARG A 343 -17.84 -1.32 6.01
C ARG A 343 -18.61 -1.30 4.68
N SER A 344 -18.70 -0.15 4.02
CA SER A 344 -19.43 0.03 2.76
C SER A 344 -18.53 0.15 1.52
N THR A 345 -17.21 0.17 1.70
CA THR A 345 -16.27 0.36 0.59
C THR A 345 -16.02 -0.93 -0.21
N LYS A 346 -15.46 -0.80 -1.41
CA LYS A 346 -15.10 -1.93 -2.28
C LYS A 346 -13.90 -2.72 -1.70
N PRO A 347 -13.72 -4.00 -2.06
CA PRO A 347 -12.53 -4.77 -1.67
C PRO A 347 -11.18 -4.15 -2.09
N THR A 348 -11.18 -3.29 -3.12
CA THR A 348 -10.00 -2.58 -3.62
C THR A 348 -9.62 -1.36 -2.79
N ASP A 349 -10.40 -0.98 -1.77
CA ASP A 349 -10.05 0.10 -0.85
C ASP A 349 -8.78 -0.25 -0.06
N ALA A 350 -7.79 0.63 -0.10
CA ALA A 350 -6.49 0.36 0.49
C ALA A 350 -6.55 0.16 2.01
N GLY A 351 -7.50 0.82 2.70
CA GLY A 351 -7.75 0.62 4.12
C GLY A 351 -8.31 -0.77 4.40
N ARG A 352 -9.26 -1.22 3.56
CA ARG A 352 -9.81 -2.58 3.63
C ARG A 352 -8.75 -3.66 3.44
N MET A 353 -7.72 -3.39 2.63
CA MET A 353 -6.60 -4.32 2.43
C MET A 353 -5.67 -4.46 3.65
N LEU A 354 -5.75 -3.57 4.65
CA LEU A 354 -5.01 -3.72 5.92
C LEU A 354 -5.74 -4.63 6.92
N MET A 355 -7.06 -4.80 6.79
CA MET A 355 -7.89 -5.54 7.74
C MET A 355 -7.52 -7.02 7.90
N PRO A 356 -7.11 -7.75 6.84
CA PRO A 356 -6.62 -9.12 6.98
C PRO A 356 -5.46 -9.27 7.97
N ASN A 357 -4.61 -8.25 8.14
CA ASN A 357 -3.50 -8.28 9.09
C ASN A 357 -4.01 -8.46 10.53
N TYR A 358 -5.07 -7.74 10.93
CA TYR A 358 -5.69 -7.93 12.24
C TYR A 358 -6.23 -9.35 12.41
N ALA A 359 -6.92 -9.85 11.38
CA ALA A 359 -7.57 -11.14 11.41
C ALA A 359 -6.58 -12.29 11.62
N PHE A 360 -5.52 -12.33 10.81
CA PHE A 360 -4.48 -13.36 10.89
C PHE A 360 -3.71 -13.28 12.21
N VAL A 361 -3.30 -12.08 12.62
CA VAL A 361 -2.53 -11.93 13.86
C VAL A 361 -3.36 -12.31 15.09
N ALA A 362 -4.63 -11.94 15.15
CA ALA A 362 -5.51 -12.33 16.26
C ALA A 362 -5.66 -13.86 16.35
N ALA A 363 -5.93 -14.52 15.22
CA ALA A 363 -6.10 -15.97 15.17
C ALA A 363 -4.80 -16.73 15.52
N VAL A 364 -3.68 -16.36 14.89
CA VAL A 364 -2.37 -16.98 15.14
C VAL A 364 -1.91 -16.76 16.58
N SER A 365 -2.11 -15.56 17.13
CA SER A 365 -1.74 -15.26 18.51
C SER A 365 -2.60 -16.07 19.50
N ALA A 366 -3.90 -16.20 19.23
CA ALA A 366 -4.77 -17.03 20.03
C ALA A 366 -4.36 -18.52 19.98
N ALA A 367 -3.96 -19.03 18.82
CA ALA A 367 -3.45 -20.39 18.70
C ALA A 367 -2.14 -20.60 19.50
N LYS A 368 -1.22 -19.64 19.43
CA LYS A 368 0.07 -19.68 20.16
C LYS A 368 -0.08 -19.61 21.68
N LEU A 369 -1.16 -19.01 22.19
CA LEU A 369 -1.43 -18.88 23.63
C LEU A 369 -2.08 -20.12 24.27
N LYS A 370 -2.12 -21.26 23.56
CA LYS A 370 -2.67 -22.52 24.08
C LYS A 370 -2.05 -22.90 25.42
N GLY A 371 -2.89 -23.15 26.43
CA GLY A 371 -2.48 -23.53 27.79
C GLY A 371 -2.02 -22.38 28.72
N ALA A 372 -1.87 -21.14 28.22
CA ALA A 372 -1.42 -20.01 29.04
C ALA A 372 -2.55 -19.05 29.44
N SER A 373 -3.49 -18.74 28.52
CA SER A 373 -4.54 -17.73 28.78
C SER A 373 -5.84 -18.00 28.01
N PRO A 374 -6.69 -18.95 28.48
CA PRO A 374 -7.97 -19.26 27.83
C PRO A 374 -8.90 -18.05 27.69
N GLU A 375 -8.98 -17.18 28.71
CA GLU A 375 -9.85 -16.00 28.68
C GLU A 375 -9.40 -14.99 27.61
N LEU A 376 -8.10 -14.79 27.48
CA LEU A 376 -7.53 -13.86 26.50
C LEU A 376 -7.78 -14.35 25.06
N ARG A 377 -7.68 -15.65 24.82
CA ARG A 377 -7.97 -16.27 23.52
C ARG A 377 -9.45 -16.08 23.13
N GLY A 378 -10.36 -16.31 24.08
CA GLY A 378 -11.78 -16.01 23.88
C GLY A 378 -12.04 -14.52 23.64
N ALA A 379 -11.35 -13.62 24.34
CA ALA A 379 -11.49 -12.19 24.14
C ALA A 379 -10.98 -11.72 22.75
N LEU A 380 -9.85 -12.26 22.28
CA LEU A 380 -9.35 -12.03 20.92
C LEU A 380 -10.35 -12.49 19.86
N PHE A 381 -10.95 -13.67 20.06
CA PHE A 381 -11.97 -14.18 19.14
C PHE A 381 -13.21 -13.29 19.08
N LYS A 382 -13.73 -12.85 20.24
CA LYS A 382 -14.84 -11.88 20.30
C LYS A 382 -14.50 -10.57 19.61
N TRP A 383 -13.29 -10.05 19.85
CA TRP A 383 -12.80 -8.83 19.22
C TRP A 383 -12.75 -8.98 17.68
N TYR A 384 -12.20 -10.09 17.19
CA TYR A 384 -12.16 -10.42 15.76
C TYR A 384 -13.57 -10.47 15.13
N ARG A 385 -14.50 -11.19 15.77
CA ARG A 385 -15.88 -11.35 15.31
C ARG A 385 -16.64 -10.02 15.28
N ALA A 386 -16.38 -9.14 16.24
CA ALA A 386 -17.05 -7.84 16.33
C ALA A 386 -16.54 -6.83 15.29
N HIS A 387 -15.23 -6.75 15.12
CA HIS A 387 -14.61 -5.63 14.43
C HIS A 387 -14.06 -5.96 13.04
N VAL A 388 -13.53 -7.17 12.82
CA VAL A 388 -12.74 -7.44 11.61
C VAL A 388 -13.47 -8.37 10.65
N GLU A 389 -14.04 -9.47 11.14
CA GLU A 389 -14.71 -10.45 10.30
C GLU A 389 -15.77 -9.86 9.34
N PRO A 390 -16.64 -8.91 9.75
CA PRO A 390 -17.63 -8.34 8.84
C PRO A 390 -17.04 -7.60 7.63
N ILE A 391 -15.77 -7.20 7.71
CA ILE A 391 -15.08 -6.39 6.72
C ILE A 391 -14.24 -7.25 5.76
N LEU A 392 -13.91 -8.47 6.15
CA LEU A 392 -13.13 -9.38 5.30
C LEU A 392 -13.93 -9.80 4.06
N ASN A 393 -13.21 -10.04 2.96
CA ASN A 393 -13.78 -10.76 1.82
C ASN A 393 -13.90 -12.26 2.15
N GLU A 394 -14.71 -12.99 1.37
CA GLU A 394 -15.00 -14.40 1.65
C GLU A 394 -13.74 -15.29 1.64
N ASP A 395 -12.80 -15.04 0.74
CA ASP A 395 -11.53 -15.80 0.68
C ASP A 395 -10.70 -15.62 1.96
N MET A 396 -10.61 -14.39 2.47
CA MET A 396 -9.90 -14.12 3.72
C MET A 396 -10.65 -14.68 4.92
N LYS A 397 -11.99 -14.61 4.95
CA LYS A 397 -12.79 -15.25 6.00
C LYS A 397 -12.50 -16.74 6.07
N LYS A 398 -12.52 -17.44 4.93
CA LYS A 398 -12.20 -18.88 4.85
C LYS A 398 -10.80 -19.20 5.40
N LYS A 399 -9.78 -18.44 4.98
CA LYS A 399 -8.40 -18.65 5.46
C LYS A 399 -8.26 -18.46 6.96
N VAL A 400 -8.87 -17.40 7.50
CA VAL A 400 -8.81 -17.10 8.94
C VAL A 400 -9.67 -18.09 9.75
N CYS A 401 -10.79 -18.55 9.19
CA CYS A 401 -11.66 -19.60 9.75
C CYS A 401 -10.87 -20.87 10.04
N GLN A 402 -10.01 -21.30 9.12
CA GLN A 402 -9.15 -22.48 9.31
C GLN A 402 -8.27 -22.35 10.55
N VAL A 403 -7.61 -21.20 10.73
CA VAL A 403 -6.74 -20.96 11.90
C VAL A 403 -7.55 -20.93 13.20
N TRP A 404 -8.72 -20.29 13.22
CA TRP A 404 -9.59 -20.29 14.40
C TRP A 404 -10.06 -21.70 14.77
N CYS A 405 -10.37 -22.53 13.78
CA CYS A 405 -10.89 -23.88 14.03
C CYS A 405 -9.84 -24.91 14.44
N GLU A 406 -8.55 -24.55 14.43
CA GLU A 406 -7.51 -25.32 15.14
C GLU A 406 -7.57 -25.14 16.67
N ILE A 407 -8.34 -24.16 17.17
CA ILE A 407 -8.51 -23.86 18.59
C ILE A 407 -9.75 -24.57 19.15
N GLU A 408 -9.59 -25.85 19.46
CA GLU A 408 -10.67 -26.70 19.96
C GLU A 408 -10.93 -26.55 21.48
N ASP A 409 -9.93 -26.07 22.23
CA ASP A 409 -9.97 -26.02 23.69
C ASP A 409 -10.64 -24.76 24.28
N VAL A 410 -11.16 -23.88 23.41
CA VAL A 410 -11.97 -22.71 23.79
C VAL A 410 -13.41 -22.94 23.34
N PRO A 411 -14.38 -23.17 24.27
CA PRO A 411 -15.73 -23.61 23.92
C PRO A 411 -16.47 -22.72 22.92
N GLU A 412 -16.32 -21.39 23.03
CA GLU A 412 -16.96 -20.44 22.13
C GLU A 412 -16.45 -20.54 20.69
N ILE A 413 -15.14 -20.78 20.52
CA ILE A 413 -14.52 -20.96 19.20
C ILE A 413 -14.92 -22.31 18.62
N SER A 414 -14.85 -23.37 19.43
CA SER A 414 -15.25 -24.72 19.03
C SER A 414 -16.72 -24.77 18.59
N GLU A 415 -17.63 -24.13 19.32
CA GLU A 415 -19.05 -24.08 18.96
C GLU A 415 -19.28 -23.28 17.67
N TRP A 416 -18.61 -22.15 17.53
CA TRP A 416 -18.65 -21.35 16.30
C TRP A 416 -18.22 -22.17 15.07
N CYS A 417 -17.14 -22.95 15.19
CA CYS A 417 -16.58 -23.77 14.11
C CYS A 417 -17.50 -24.88 13.62
N LYS A 418 -18.42 -25.41 14.46
CA LYS A 418 -19.36 -26.46 14.04
C LYS A 418 -20.31 -26.04 12.95
N VAL A 419 -20.56 -24.73 12.82
CA VAL A 419 -21.53 -24.16 11.87
C VAL A 419 -20.88 -23.35 10.76
N GLN A 420 -19.54 -23.27 10.72
CA GLN A 420 -18.81 -22.62 9.63
C GLN A 420 -18.39 -23.63 8.55
N ASP A 421 -18.42 -23.21 7.28
CA ASP A 421 -17.76 -23.93 6.21
C ASP A 421 -16.38 -23.31 5.94
N CYS A 422 -15.36 -23.75 6.68
CA CYS A 422 -13.99 -23.26 6.51
C CYS A 422 -13.24 -23.93 5.32
N ARG A 423 -13.90 -24.74 4.48
CA ARG A 423 -13.26 -25.39 3.32
C ARG A 423 -13.05 -24.39 2.19
N MET A 424 -11.87 -24.44 1.55
CA MET A 424 -11.53 -23.55 0.43
C MET A 424 -12.36 -23.85 -0.80
#